data_AF-A0A1E3KP91-F1
#
_entry.id   AF-A0A1E3KP91-F1
#
_cell.length_a   1.000
_cell.length_b   1.000
_cell.length_c   1.000
_cell.angle_alpha   90.00
_cell.angle_beta   90.00
_cell.angle_gamma   90.00
#
_symmetry.space_group_name_H-M   'P 1'
#
loop_
_entity.id
_entity.type
_entity.pdbx_description
1 polymer ?
#
loop_
_entity_poly.entity_id
_entity_poly.type
_entity_poly.pdbx_seq_one_letter_code
_entity_poly.pdbx_strand_id
1 'polypeptide(L)'
;MYNESEIETALTYRNYYIAAKAYQEAEQELLTTIKFTTVREVSTAGNKKYRPAFLNSLTSHGIYYRTPANSKDGKWYFTLPDAKEVTDESLFS
;
A
#
# COMPACT_ATOMS: atom_id res chain seq x y z
N MET A 1 6.23 -16.03 38.82
CA MET A 1 5.72 -16.79 37.66
C MET A 1 4.96 -15.80 36.82
N TYR A 2 5.40 -15.53 35.59
CA TYR A 2 4.52 -14.89 34.61
C TYR A 2 3.30 -15.80 34.49
N ASN A 3 2.12 -15.26 34.74
CA ASN A 3 0.91 -16.06 34.59
C ASN A 3 0.75 -16.38 33.09
N GLU A 4 0.23 -17.56 32.76
CA GLU A 4 0.07 -18.01 31.37
C GLU A 4 -0.67 -16.96 30.50
N SER A 5 -1.57 -16.20 31.14
CA SER A 5 -2.30 -15.06 30.57
C SER A 5 -1.43 -13.87 30.14
N GLU A 6 -0.37 -13.53 30.86
CA GLU A 6 0.58 -12.47 30.50
C GLU A 6 1.38 -12.84 29.25
N ILE A 7 1.75 -14.12 29.11
CA ILE A 7 2.45 -14.65 27.93
C ILE A 7 1.53 -14.60 26.71
N GLU A 8 0.29 -15.08 26.84
CA GLU A 8 -0.72 -15.03 25.77
C GLU A 8 -1.03 -13.59 25.33
N THR A 9 -1.15 -12.68 26.29
CA THR A 9 -1.37 -11.25 26.03
C THR A 9 -0.19 -10.64 25.28
N ALA A 10 1.04 -10.89 25.72
CA ALA A 10 2.25 -10.39 25.05
C ALA A 10 2.38 -10.93 23.61
N LEU A 11 2.08 -12.22 23.39
CA LEU A 11 2.07 -12.82 22.05
C LEU A 11 1.00 -12.21 21.15
N THR A 12 -0.18 -11.93 21.69
CA THR A 12 -1.27 -11.26 20.97
C THR A 12 -0.85 -9.87 20.52
N TYR A 13 -0.29 -9.05 21.42
CA TYR A 13 0.25 -7.73 21.09
C TYR A 13 1.34 -7.83 20.02
N ARG A 14 2.30 -8.75 20.19
CA ARG A 14 3.38 -8.95 19.20
C ARG A 14 2.83 -9.26 17.81
N ASN A 15 1.84 -10.14 17.71
CA ASN A 15 1.22 -10.50 16.43
C ASN A 15 0.49 -9.30 15.81
N TYR A 16 -0.22 -8.51 16.63
CA TYR A 16 -0.83 -7.26 16.19
C TYR A 16 0.21 -6.27 15.64
N TYR A 17 1.32 -6.06 16.35
CA TYR A 17 2.41 -5.19 15.90
C TYR A 17 3.05 -5.67 14.60
N ILE A 18 3.27 -6.98 14.44
CA ILE A 18 3.82 -7.56 13.21
C ILE A 18 2.86 -7.33 12.04
N ALA A 19 1.56 -7.56 12.24
CA ALA A 19 0.56 -7.30 11.22
C ALA A 19 0.54 -5.81 10.84
N ALA A 20 0.51 -4.91 11.83
CA ALA A 20 0.55 -3.46 11.61
C ALA A 20 1.80 -3.01 10.83
N LYS A 21 2.97 -3.56 11.18
CA LYS A 21 4.22 -3.29 10.47
C LYS A 21 4.18 -3.76 9.02
N ALA A 22 3.63 -4.94 8.74
CA ALA A 22 3.50 -5.44 7.37
C ALA A 22 2.62 -4.53 6.49
N TYR A 23 1.55 -3.96 7.05
CA TYR A 23 0.77 -2.93 6.35
C TYR A 23 1.60 -1.68 6.06
N GLN A 24 2.30 -1.16 7.07
CA GLN A 24 3.11 0.05 6.94
C GLN A 24 4.20 -0.09 5.87
N GLU A 25 4.92 -1.22 5.86
CA GLU A 25 5.98 -1.50 4.89
C GLU A 25 5.42 -1.58 3.47
N ALA A 26 4.32 -2.33 3.27
CA ALA A 26 3.70 -2.49 1.95
C ALA A 26 3.17 -1.15 1.39
N GLU A 27 2.58 -0.31 2.25
CA GLU A 27 2.04 1.00 1.88
C GLU A 27 3.16 1.99 1.57
N GLN A 28 4.22 2.04 2.39
CA GLN A 28 5.36 2.92 2.16
C GLN A 28 6.11 2.57 0.87
N GLU A 29 6.30 1.28 0.60
CA GLU A 29 6.92 0.81 -0.64
C GLU A 29 6.09 1.20 -1.87
N LEU A 30 4.75 1.03 -1.80
CA LEU A 30 3.88 1.47 -2.88
C LEU A 30 3.95 2.98 -3.08
N LEU A 31 3.84 3.80 -2.04
CA LEU A 31 3.94 5.26 -2.16
C LEU A 31 5.29 5.69 -2.76
N THR A 32 6.37 5.04 -2.34
CA THR A 32 7.70 5.28 -2.92
C THR A 32 7.71 4.94 -4.40
N THR A 33 7.12 3.81 -4.79
CA THR A 33 7.04 3.38 -6.19
C THR A 33 6.23 4.38 -7.02
N ILE A 34 5.07 4.79 -6.53
CA ILE A 34 4.19 5.78 -7.20
C ILE A 34 4.91 7.13 -7.37
N LYS A 35 5.71 7.54 -6.39
CA LYS A 35 6.44 8.81 -6.43
C LYS A 35 7.47 8.89 -7.57
N PHE A 36 8.08 7.76 -7.93
CA PHE A 36 9.23 7.73 -8.85
C PHE A 36 8.95 7.00 -10.17
N THR A 37 7.80 6.35 -10.31
CA THR A 37 7.44 5.64 -11.53
C THR A 37 7.03 6.60 -12.64
N THR A 38 7.36 6.25 -13.88
CA THR A 38 6.85 6.92 -15.09
C THR A 38 5.77 6.10 -15.79
N VAL A 39 5.54 4.85 -15.34
CA VAL A 39 4.50 4.00 -15.92
C VAL A 39 3.15 4.26 -15.25
N ARG A 40 2.09 4.20 -16.05
CA ARG A 40 0.70 4.40 -15.59
C ARG A 40 0.21 3.28 -14.68
N GLU A 41 0.75 2.08 -14.81
CA GLU A 41 0.31 0.94 -14.01
C GLU A 41 1.49 0.33 -13.24
N VAL A 42 1.33 0.21 -11.92
CA VAL A 42 2.29 -0.40 -11.01
C VAL A 42 1.73 -1.72 -10.51
N SER A 43 2.53 -2.77 -10.50
CA SER A 43 2.14 -4.05 -9.87
C SER A 43 2.95 -4.33 -8.61
N THR A 44 2.31 -4.97 -7.63
CA THR A 44 2.98 -5.43 -6.41
C THR A 44 2.59 -6.87 -6.07
N ALA A 45 3.38 -7.54 -5.24
CA ALA A 45 3.16 -8.94 -4.88
C ALA A 45 1.79 -9.15 -4.20
N GLY A 46 1.09 -10.22 -4.58
CA GLY A 46 -0.28 -10.49 -4.10
C GLY A 46 -0.42 -10.78 -2.61
N ASN A 47 0.66 -11.19 -1.95
CA ASN A 47 0.69 -11.43 -0.51
C ASN A 47 0.79 -10.13 0.33
N LYS A 48 1.00 -8.98 -0.30
CA LYS A 48 0.96 -7.68 0.38
C LYS A 48 -0.46 -7.36 0.84
N LYS A 49 -0.53 -6.73 2.01
CA LYS A 49 -1.78 -6.29 2.61
C LYS A 49 -1.77 -4.77 2.73
N TYR A 50 -2.88 -4.16 2.38
CA TYR A 50 -3.10 -2.72 2.44
C TYR A 50 -4.28 -2.43 3.36
N ARG A 51 -4.20 -1.36 4.15
CA ARG A 51 -5.32 -0.96 5.01
C ARG A 51 -6.47 -0.45 4.14
N PRO A 52 -7.73 -0.73 4.49
CA PRO A 52 -8.88 -0.19 3.77
C PRO A 52 -8.86 1.35 3.67
N ALA A 53 -8.48 2.03 4.76
CA ALA A 53 -8.36 3.50 4.77
C ALA A 53 -7.29 4.02 3.79
N PHE A 54 -6.19 3.28 3.63
CA PHE A 54 -5.15 3.62 2.66
C PHE A 54 -5.63 3.43 1.23
N LEU A 55 -6.29 2.30 0.93
CA LEU A 55 -6.88 2.04 -0.39
C LEU A 55 -7.95 3.07 -0.75
N ASN A 56 -8.79 3.47 0.20
CA ASN A 56 -9.78 4.54 0.02
C ASN A 56 -9.11 5.90 -0.26
N SER A 57 -7.97 6.18 0.39
CA SER A 57 -7.20 7.39 0.11
C SER A 57 -6.68 7.37 -1.33
N LEU A 58 -6.10 6.26 -1.78
CA LEU A 58 -5.64 6.12 -3.17
C LEU A 58 -6.76 6.38 -4.18
N THR A 59 -7.93 5.75 -4.00
CA THR A 59 -9.06 5.93 -4.93
C THR A 59 -9.60 7.35 -4.92
N SER A 60 -9.64 8.02 -3.76
CA SER A 60 -10.04 9.44 -3.67
C SER A 60 -9.09 10.39 -4.41
N HIS A 61 -7.84 9.97 -4.64
CA HIS A 61 -6.84 10.72 -5.42
C HIS A 61 -6.72 10.21 -6.87
N GLY A 62 -7.69 9.43 -7.35
CA GLY A 62 -7.74 8.96 -8.75
C GLY A 62 -6.83 7.77 -9.05
N ILE A 63 -6.30 7.09 -8.02
CA ILE A 63 -5.51 5.87 -8.19
C ILE A 63 -6.44 4.67 -8.00
N TYR A 64 -6.75 3.99 -9.09
CA TYR A 64 -7.58 2.78 -9.07
C TYR A 64 -6.72 1.57 -8.78
N TYR A 65 -7.30 0.54 -8.15
CA TYR A 65 -6.59 -0.69 -7.87
C TYR A 65 -7.37 -1.94 -8.26
N ARG A 66 -6.63 -3.01 -8.56
CA ARG A 66 -7.14 -4.36 -8.77
C ARG A 66 -6.54 -5.28 -7.71
N THR A 67 -7.40 -6.02 -7.05
CA THR A 67 -6.98 -6.99 -6.04
C THR A 67 -6.35 -8.23 -6.70
N PRO A 68 -5.52 -9.00 -5.98
CA PRO A 68 -4.94 -10.25 -6.45
C PRO A 68 -5.99 -11.23 -6.97
N ALA A 69 -7.13 -11.32 -6.29
CA ALA A 69 -8.25 -12.19 -6.68
C ALA A 69 -8.84 -11.85 -8.05
N ASN A 70 -8.69 -10.60 -8.51
CA ASN A 70 -9.21 -10.11 -9.79
C ASN A 70 -8.12 -10.00 -10.87
N SER A 71 -6.91 -10.49 -10.59
CA SER A 71 -5.75 -10.43 -11.50
C SER A 71 -5.40 -11.81 -12.06
N LYS A 72 -4.83 -11.87 -13.27
CA LYS A 72 -4.46 -13.14 -13.91
C LYS A 72 -3.23 -13.80 -13.27
N ASP A 73 -2.33 -13.00 -12.69
CA ASP A 73 -1.06 -13.46 -12.11
C ASP A 73 -1.04 -13.36 -10.58
N GLY A 74 -2.20 -13.11 -9.95
CA GLY A 74 -2.32 -13.03 -8.50
C GLY A 74 -1.62 -11.83 -7.88
N LYS A 75 -1.42 -10.74 -8.62
CA LYS A 75 -0.78 -9.50 -8.13
C LYS A 75 -1.79 -8.38 -7.86
N TRP A 76 -1.37 -7.44 -7.02
CA TRP A 76 -2.03 -6.14 -6.96
C TRP A 76 -1.63 -5.32 -8.18
N TYR A 77 -2.57 -4.56 -8.72
CA TYR A 77 -2.31 -3.54 -9.72
C TYR A 77 -2.86 -2.20 -9.25
N PHE A 78 -2.09 -1.13 -9.46
CA PHE A 78 -2.44 0.24 -9.15
C PHE A 78 -2.28 1.09 -10.41
N THR A 79 -3.39 1.63 -10.91
CA THR A 79 -3.44 2.47 -12.09
C THR A 79 -3.45 3.93 -11.65
N LEU A 80 -2.40 4.66 -12.02
CA LEU A 80 -2.22 6.07 -11.73
C LEU A 80 -3.08 6.94 -12.66
N PRO A 81 -3.50 8.13 -12.19
CA PRO A 81 -4.11 9.12 -13.07
C PRO A 81 -3.12 9.54 -14.16
N ASP A 82 -3.64 10.02 -15.28
CA ASP A 82 -2.79 10.55 -16.34
C ASP A 82 -1.94 11.70 -15.81
N ALA A 83 -0.66 11.69 -16.16
CA ALA A 83 0.24 12.77 -15.79
C ALA A 83 -0.30 14.07 -16.40
N LYS A 84 -0.49 15.08 -15.56
CA LYS A 84 -0.75 16.43 -16.06
C LYS A 84 0.51 16.88 -16.79
N GLU A 85 0.37 17.40 -18.01
CA GLU A 85 1.48 18.08 -18.67
C GLU A 85 1.95 19.19 -17.74
N VAL A 86 3.19 19.08 -17.29
CA VAL A 86 3.84 20.15 -16.52
C VAL A 86 4.42 21.09 -17.56
N THR A 87 3.81 22.25 -17.73
CA THR A 87 4.37 23.32 -18.57
C THR A 87 5.53 23.99 -17.83
N ASP A 88 6.50 24.55 -18.55
CA ASP A 88 7.68 25.20 -17.96
C ASP A 88 7.32 26.28 -16.93
N GLU A 89 6.20 26.98 -17.10
CA GLU A 89 5.69 27.97 -16.13
C GLU A 89 5.38 27.36 -14.75
N SER A 90 5.06 26.07 -14.69
CA SER A 90 4.71 25.35 -13.46
C SER A 90 5.94 24.91 -12.64
N LEU A 91 7.13 24.90 -13.25
CA LEU A 91 8.37 24.42 -12.61
C LEU A 91 9.16 25.53 -11.90
N PHE A 92 8.83 26.79 -12.19
CA PHE A 92 9.55 27.98 -11.70
C PHE A 92 8.66 28.95 -10.89
N SER A 93 7.42 28.56 -10.60
CA SER A 93 6.49 29.27 -9.69
C SER A 93 6.53 28.69 -8.28
#